data_AF-A0A7S1Q138-F1
#
_entry.id   AF-A0A7S1Q138-F1
#
_cell.length_a   1.000
_cell.length_b   1.000
_cell.length_c   1.000
_cell.angle_alpha   90.00
_cell.angle_beta   90.00
_cell.angle_gamma   90.00
#
_symmetry.space_group_name_H-M   'P 1'
#
loop_
_entity.id
_entity.type
_entity.pdbx_description
1 polymer ?
#
loop_
_entity_poly.entity_id
_entity_poly.type
_entity_poly.pdbx_seq_one_letter_code
_entity_poly.pdbx_strand_id
1 'polypeptide(L)'
;PMTMSLYMEAHLAAPRRSRNIIFELRGSEFPDEFVVFGGHSDSWDIAEGAMDDGGGITSAWNAIRILASLGIRAKRTLRAVMWVNEENGDKGGQAYAQRHANELNRTSLAYETDEGAFAPWALSFTGSDVAYNQLVLLS
;
A
#
# COMPACT_ATOMS: atom_id res chain seq x y z
N PRO A 1 41.76 2.78 23.48
CA PRO A 1 40.36 3.21 23.28
C PRO A 1 40.22 3.94 21.93
N MET A 2 39.27 3.54 21.08
CA MET A 2 38.95 4.24 19.84
C MET A 2 37.72 5.11 20.07
N THR A 3 37.76 6.34 19.55
CA THR A 3 36.64 7.28 19.61
C THR A 3 36.20 7.58 18.18
N MET A 4 34.91 7.36 17.91
CA MET A 4 34.27 7.75 16.65
C MET A 4 33.52 9.06 16.89
N SER A 5 33.69 10.03 15.99
CA SER A 5 32.91 11.27 15.96
C SER A 5 32.08 11.28 14.69
N LEU A 6 30.77 11.37 14.83
CA LEU A 6 29.83 11.53 13.73
C LEU A 6 29.37 12.99 13.68
N TYR A 7 29.44 13.60 12.51
CA TYR A 7 28.94 14.93 12.24
C TYR A 7 27.91 14.87 11.11
N MET A 8 26.76 15.51 11.29
CA MET A 8 25.65 15.53 10.32
C MET A 8 25.07 16.94 10.21
N GLU A 9 24.76 17.35 8.97
CA GLU A 9 24.13 18.65 8.65
C GLU A 9 22.72 18.49 8.07
N ALA A 10 22.10 17.32 8.26
CA ALA A 10 20.76 17.04 7.75
C ALA A 10 19.74 18.03 8.34
N HIS A 11 18.82 18.49 7.49
CA HIS A 11 17.76 19.42 7.88
C HIS A 11 16.42 19.03 7.25
N LEU A 12 15.34 19.33 7.95
CA LEU A 12 13.99 19.12 7.42
C LEU A 12 13.62 20.26 6.48
N ALA A 13 13.33 19.94 5.23
CA ALA A 13 12.76 20.89 4.29
C ALA A 13 11.29 21.19 4.63
N ALA A 14 10.80 22.34 4.16
CA ALA A 14 9.39 22.70 4.29
C ALA A 14 8.48 21.69 3.56
N PRO A 15 7.29 21.38 4.10
CA PRO A 15 6.36 20.47 3.44
C PRO A 15 6.04 20.87 2.00
N ARG A 16 5.85 19.86 1.15
CA ARG A 16 5.46 20.02 -0.26
C ARG A 16 4.18 19.26 -0.55
N ARG A 17 3.46 19.71 -1.57
CA ARG A 17 2.26 19.03 -2.03
C ARG A 17 2.67 17.78 -2.80
N SER A 18 2.10 16.65 -2.43
CA SER A 18 2.19 15.39 -3.16
C SER A 18 0.80 14.80 -3.41
N ARG A 19 0.71 13.66 -4.09
CA ARG A 19 -0.56 12.99 -4.46
C ARG A 19 -0.40 11.48 -4.44
N ASN A 20 -1.29 10.79 -3.73
CA ASN A 20 -1.51 9.36 -3.93
C ASN A 20 -2.20 9.14 -5.29
N ILE A 21 -1.95 7.98 -5.90
CA ILE A 21 -2.64 7.54 -7.12
C ILE A 21 -3.62 6.44 -6.73
N ILE A 22 -4.86 6.47 -7.24
CA ILE A 22 -5.88 5.47 -6.91
C ILE A 22 -6.47 4.89 -8.20
N PHE A 23 -6.49 3.57 -8.30
CA PHE A 23 -7.14 2.81 -9.36
C PHE A 23 -8.25 1.94 -8.74
N GLU A 24 -9.44 1.97 -9.34
CA GLU A 24 -10.57 1.16 -8.88
C GLU A 24 -11.13 0.29 -10.00
N LEU A 25 -11.31 -0.99 -9.71
CA LEU A 25 -12.16 -1.88 -10.48
C LEU A 25 -13.45 -2.11 -9.69
N ARG A 26 -14.52 -1.45 -10.14
CA ARG A 26 -15.81 -1.44 -9.46
C ARG A 26 -16.40 -2.85 -9.32
N GLY A 27 -16.84 -3.18 -8.11
CA GLY A 27 -17.47 -4.46 -7.78
C GLY A 27 -18.83 -4.66 -8.46
N SER A 28 -19.23 -5.92 -8.62
CA SER A 28 -20.49 -6.31 -9.27
C SER A 28 -21.70 -6.33 -8.32
N GLU A 29 -21.50 -6.71 -7.06
CA GLU A 29 -22.59 -6.91 -6.08
C GLU A 29 -22.55 -5.87 -4.96
N PHE A 30 -21.35 -5.54 -4.48
CA PHE A 30 -21.09 -4.59 -3.40
C PHE A 30 -20.10 -3.51 -3.87
N PRO A 31 -20.53 -2.59 -4.76
CA PRO A 31 -19.63 -1.63 -5.41
C PRO A 31 -19.02 -0.59 -4.46
N ASP A 32 -19.53 -0.49 -3.24
CA ASP A 32 -19.05 0.44 -2.23
C ASP A 32 -18.43 -0.29 -1.02
N GLU A 33 -18.17 -1.59 -1.14
CA GLU A 33 -17.31 -2.34 -0.24
C GLU A 33 -15.96 -2.55 -0.92
N PHE A 34 -14.88 -2.46 -0.15
CA PHE A 34 -13.53 -2.32 -0.68
C PHE A 34 -12.60 -3.44 -0.21
N VAL A 35 -11.78 -3.91 -1.15
CA VAL A 35 -10.51 -4.57 -0.86
C VAL A 35 -9.43 -3.64 -1.36
N VAL A 36 -8.62 -3.13 -0.44
CA VAL A 36 -7.58 -2.13 -0.71
C VAL A 36 -6.23 -2.83 -0.73
N PHE A 37 -5.41 -2.49 -1.71
CA PHE A 37 -4.05 -3.00 -1.79
C PHE A 37 -3.13 -2.02 -2.52
N GLY A 38 -1.81 -2.18 -2.38
CA GLY A 38 -0.88 -1.30 -3.08
C GLY A 38 0.56 -1.40 -2.64
N GLY A 39 1.23 -0.28 -2.86
CA GLY A 39 2.63 -0.01 -2.55
C GLY A 39 2.87 1.49 -2.51
N HIS A 40 4.04 1.94 -2.06
CA HIS A 40 4.39 3.35 -2.10
C HIS A 40 5.17 3.71 -3.37
N SER A 41 4.97 4.93 -3.85
CA SER A 41 5.44 5.43 -5.16
C SER A 41 6.67 6.31 -5.10
N ASP A 42 7.05 6.72 -3.90
CA ASP A 42 8.35 7.31 -3.63
C ASP A 42 9.40 6.25 -3.32
N SER A 43 10.66 6.65 -3.34
CA SER A 43 11.81 5.87 -2.91
C SER A 43 12.89 6.86 -2.45
N TRP A 44 13.93 6.36 -1.79
CA TRP A 44 15.11 7.16 -1.47
C TRP A 44 15.83 7.69 -2.72
N ASP A 45 16.39 8.89 -2.60
CA ASP A 45 17.08 9.61 -3.67
C ASP A 45 18.28 8.87 -4.27
N ILE A 46 18.94 8.02 -3.46
CA ILE A 46 20.07 7.19 -3.89
C ILE A 46 19.66 5.79 -4.36
N ALA A 47 18.39 5.42 -4.25
CA ALA A 47 17.87 4.11 -4.63
C ALA A 47 17.16 4.17 -5.99
N GLU A 48 17.20 3.07 -6.74
CA GLU A 48 16.43 2.93 -7.99
C GLU A 48 14.93 2.74 -7.73
N GLY A 49 14.54 2.40 -6.51
CA GLY A 49 13.16 2.13 -6.11
C GLY A 49 12.52 0.92 -6.78
N ALA A 50 13.31 0.01 -7.35
CA ALA A 50 12.77 -1.14 -8.08
C ALA A 50 12.16 -2.20 -7.15
N MET A 51 12.76 -2.39 -5.97
CA MET A 51 12.27 -3.31 -4.95
C MET A 51 11.32 -2.59 -3.99
N ASP A 52 11.74 -1.42 -3.54
CA ASP A 52 11.14 -0.58 -2.50
C ASP A 52 10.72 0.77 -3.15
N ASP A 53 9.49 0.91 -3.68
CA ASP A 53 8.46 -0.13 -3.81
C ASP A 53 7.91 -0.30 -5.24
N GLY A 54 8.79 -0.22 -6.24
CA GLY A 54 8.43 -0.46 -7.63
C GLY A 54 7.81 -1.85 -7.88
N GLY A 55 8.20 -2.84 -7.08
CA GLY A 55 7.68 -4.20 -7.11
C GLY A 55 6.22 -4.28 -6.66
N GLY A 56 5.89 -3.67 -5.51
CA GLY A 56 4.55 -3.63 -4.96
C GLY A 56 3.57 -2.85 -5.82
N ILE A 57 4.00 -1.66 -6.30
CA ILE A 57 3.26 -0.86 -7.28
C ILE A 57 2.90 -1.70 -8.52
N THR A 58 3.90 -2.37 -9.10
CA THR A 58 3.73 -3.13 -10.34
C THR A 58 2.77 -4.29 -10.14
N SER A 59 2.86 -4.98 -8.99
CA SER A 59 2.00 -6.10 -8.64
C SER A 59 0.54 -5.65 -8.48
N ALA A 60 0.30 -4.60 -7.70
CA ALA A 60 -1.04 -4.05 -7.47
C ALA A 60 -1.70 -3.54 -8.75
N TRP A 61 -0.96 -2.77 -9.56
CA TRP A 61 -1.46 -2.28 -10.84
C TRP A 61 -1.81 -3.42 -11.80
N ASN A 62 -0.93 -4.43 -11.92
CA ASN A 62 -1.18 -5.55 -12.83
C ASN A 62 -2.38 -6.39 -12.41
N ALA A 63 -2.61 -6.60 -11.11
CA ALA A 63 -3.79 -7.33 -10.63
C ALA A 63 -5.09 -6.69 -11.15
N ILE A 64 -5.25 -5.37 -10.98
CA ILE A 64 -6.43 -4.64 -11.51
C ILE A 64 -6.48 -4.70 -13.03
N ARG A 65 -5.37 -4.42 -13.71
CA ARG A 65 -5.29 -4.36 -15.17
C ARG A 65 -5.68 -5.69 -15.82
N ILE A 66 -5.20 -6.81 -15.28
CA ILE A 66 -5.48 -8.16 -15.78
C ILE A 66 -6.95 -8.53 -15.55
N LEU A 67 -7.49 -8.29 -14.35
CA LEU A 67 -8.90 -8.58 -14.08
C LEU A 67 -9.83 -7.78 -14.99
N ALA A 68 -9.52 -6.49 -15.19
CA ALA A 68 -10.25 -5.62 -16.10
C ALA A 68 -10.19 -6.11 -17.55
N SER A 69 -9.02 -6.52 -18.05
CA SER A 69 -8.87 -6.98 -19.44
C SER A 69 -9.56 -8.31 -19.71
N LEU A 70 -9.67 -9.16 -18.70
CA LEU A 70 -10.41 -10.43 -18.75
C LEU A 70 -11.92 -10.25 -18.56
N GLY A 71 -12.39 -9.03 -18.24
CA GLY A 71 -13.80 -8.78 -17.91
C GLY A 71 -14.26 -9.42 -16.59
N ILE A 72 -13.33 -9.84 -15.74
CA ILE A 72 -13.62 -10.46 -14.45
C ILE A 72 -13.92 -9.35 -13.44
N ARG A 73 -15.09 -9.42 -12.82
CA ARG A 73 -15.49 -8.50 -11.76
C ARG A 73 -15.62 -9.24 -10.44
N ALA A 74 -14.85 -8.78 -9.45
CA ALA A 74 -15.06 -9.18 -8.07
C ALA A 74 -16.41 -8.67 -7.56
N LYS A 75 -16.94 -9.28 -6.50
CA LYS A 75 -18.17 -8.82 -5.85
C LYS A 75 -18.01 -7.43 -5.25
N ARG A 76 -16.86 -7.19 -4.60
CA ARG A 76 -16.45 -5.92 -3.99
C ARG A 76 -15.57 -5.12 -4.95
N THR A 77 -15.47 -3.81 -4.71
CA THR A 77 -14.55 -2.95 -5.44
C THR A 77 -13.12 -3.25 -5.03
N LEU A 78 -12.28 -3.52 -6.02
CA LEU A 78 -10.84 -3.65 -5.84
C LEU A 78 -10.23 -2.26 -6.01
N ARG A 79 -9.50 -1.79 -5.00
CA ARG A 79 -8.84 -0.49 -5.00
C ARG A 79 -7.33 -0.68 -4.84
N ALA A 80 -6.60 -0.46 -5.92
CA ALA A 80 -5.15 -0.33 -5.86
C ALA A 80 -4.83 1.13 -5.60
N VAL A 81 -3.96 1.42 -4.64
CA VAL A 81 -3.45 2.77 -4.48
C VAL A 81 -1.92 2.77 -4.52
N MET A 82 -1.35 3.93 -4.82
CA MET A 82 0.08 4.18 -4.79
C MET A 82 0.27 5.28 -3.77
N TRP A 83 0.76 4.89 -2.60
CA TRP A 83 0.98 5.78 -1.47
C TRP A 83 2.19 6.66 -1.79
N VAL A 84 2.29 7.83 -1.17
CA VAL A 84 3.44 8.70 -1.38
C VAL A 84 3.99 9.17 -0.06
N ASN A 85 5.29 9.43 -0.01
CA ASN A 85 5.98 9.84 1.20
C ASN A 85 5.83 8.77 2.29
N GLU A 86 6.01 7.49 1.94
CA GLU A 86 6.21 6.40 2.90
C GLU A 86 7.57 6.60 3.59
N GLU A 87 8.62 6.74 2.77
CA GLU A 87 10.04 6.75 3.17
C GLU A 87 10.37 7.88 4.16
N ASN A 88 9.58 8.94 4.10
CA ASN A 88 9.67 10.11 4.95
C ASN A 88 8.54 10.17 6.00
N GLY A 89 8.09 9.00 6.47
CA GLY A 89 7.20 8.80 7.61
C GLY A 89 5.70 8.65 7.26
N ASP A 90 5.38 7.93 6.19
CA ASP A 90 4.01 7.52 5.79
C ASP A 90 2.94 8.64 5.81
N LYS A 91 3.25 9.78 5.19
CA LYS A 91 2.27 10.88 5.11
C LYS A 91 1.16 10.59 4.12
N GLY A 92 1.45 9.84 3.06
CA GLY A 92 0.47 9.44 2.05
C GLY A 92 -0.56 8.46 2.60
N GLY A 93 -0.13 7.44 3.34
CA GLY A 93 -1.04 6.49 3.99
C GLY A 93 -1.91 7.14 5.04
N GLN A 94 -1.32 7.99 5.90
CA GLN A 94 -2.09 8.77 6.87
C GLN A 94 -3.13 9.68 6.21
N ALA A 95 -2.77 10.39 5.14
CA ALA A 95 -3.70 11.24 4.41
C ALA A 95 -4.82 10.43 3.73
N TYR A 96 -4.48 9.25 3.19
CA TYR A 96 -5.47 8.31 2.63
C TYR A 96 -6.44 7.82 3.72
N ALA A 97 -5.93 7.33 4.84
CA ALA A 97 -6.75 6.83 5.95
C ALA A 97 -7.70 7.91 6.50
N GLN A 98 -7.23 9.15 6.64
CA GLN A 98 -8.07 10.28 7.05
C GLN A 98 -9.16 10.59 6.03
N ARG A 99 -8.82 10.61 4.73
CA ARG A 99 -9.76 10.92 3.64
C ARG A 99 -10.84 9.85 3.48
N HIS A 100 -10.50 8.59 3.75
CA HIS A 100 -11.39 7.42 3.59
C HIS A 100 -11.88 6.85 4.93
N ALA A 101 -11.84 7.64 6.01
CA ALA A 101 -12.23 7.20 7.36
C ALA A 101 -13.69 6.71 7.42
N ASN A 102 -14.58 7.27 6.61
CA ASN A 102 -15.97 6.87 6.48
C ASN A 102 -16.19 5.56 5.70
N GLU A 103 -15.15 5.00 5.08
CA GLU A 103 -15.19 3.76 4.31
C GLU A 103 -14.57 2.58 5.08
N LEU A 104 -14.00 2.82 6.26
CA LEU A 104 -13.29 1.80 7.05
C LEU A 104 -14.19 0.61 7.41
N ASN A 105 -15.45 0.86 7.77
CA ASN A 105 -16.42 -0.20 8.07
C ASN A 105 -16.87 -1.00 6.84
N ARG A 106 -16.54 -0.54 5.63
CA ARG A 106 -16.84 -1.19 4.35
C ARG A 106 -15.57 -1.72 3.67
N THR A 107 -14.42 -1.60 4.33
CA THR A 107 -13.14 -2.10 3.83
C THR A 107 -12.84 -3.42 4.51
N SER A 108 -12.84 -4.51 3.75
CA SER A 108 -12.63 -5.86 4.30
C SER A 108 -11.15 -6.15 4.59
N LEU A 109 -10.25 -5.60 3.79
CA LEU A 109 -8.81 -5.80 3.88
C LEU A 109 -8.09 -4.59 3.29
N ALA A 110 -6.98 -4.21 3.92
CA ALA A 110 -5.95 -3.35 3.35
C ALA A 110 -4.62 -4.09 3.49
N TYR A 111 -3.84 -4.22 2.42
CA TYR A 111 -2.50 -4.80 2.49
C TYR A 111 -1.53 -4.10 1.54
N GLU A 112 -0.25 -4.14 1.86
CA GLU A 112 0.83 -3.54 1.10
C GLU A 112 1.92 -4.59 0.85
N THR A 113 2.67 -4.40 -0.23
CA THR A 113 3.76 -5.30 -0.65
C THR A 113 5.05 -4.51 -0.84
N ASP A 114 5.57 -4.00 0.28
CA ASP A 114 6.71 -3.08 0.38
C ASP A 114 8.09 -3.77 0.27
N GLU A 115 8.26 -4.93 0.93
CA GLU A 115 9.54 -5.65 1.09
C GLU A 115 10.07 -6.34 -0.19
N GLY A 116 9.65 -5.87 -1.38
CA GLY A 116 10.10 -6.31 -2.68
C GLY A 116 9.27 -7.43 -3.33
N ALA A 117 9.62 -7.76 -4.58
CA ALA A 117 8.88 -8.69 -5.44
C ALA A 117 9.46 -10.12 -5.48
N PHE A 118 10.11 -10.57 -4.41
CA PHE A 118 10.66 -11.92 -4.33
C PHE A 118 9.58 -12.97 -4.04
N ALA A 119 9.98 -14.25 -4.00
CA ALA A 119 9.08 -15.30 -3.54
C ALA A 119 8.63 -15.01 -2.11
N PRO A 120 7.31 -14.88 -1.86
CA PRO A 120 6.81 -14.57 -0.53
C PRO A 120 7.13 -15.71 0.43
N TRP A 121 7.75 -15.38 1.57
CA TRP A 121 8.10 -16.35 2.60
C TRP A 121 7.09 -16.38 3.75
N ALA A 122 6.48 -15.23 4.07
CA ALA A 122 5.50 -15.08 5.14
C ALA A 122 4.54 -13.93 4.86
N LEU A 123 3.42 -13.91 5.57
CA LEU A 123 2.51 -12.76 5.66
C LEU A 123 2.51 -12.28 7.11
N SER A 124 2.72 -10.99 7.32
CA SER A 124 2.46 -10.35 8.61
C SER A 124 1.02 -9.82 8.63
N PHE A 125 0.42 -9.78 9.82
CA PHE A 125 -0.95 -9.31 9.99
C PHE A 125 -1.02 -8.39 11.21
N THR A 126 -1.74 -7.28 11.05
CA THR A 126 -2.14 -6.40 12.14
C THR A 126 -3.64 -6.18 12.08
N GLY A 127 -4.34 -6.44 13.18
CA GLY A 127 -5.79 -6.30 13.25
C GLY A 127 -6.38 -7.00 14.47
N SER A 128 -7.71 -7.13 14.50
CA SER A 128 -8.40 -7.85 15.57
C SER A 128 -8.30 -9.37 15.40
N ASP A 129 -8.48 -10.12 16.48
CA ASP A 129 -8.54 -11.59 16.44
C ASP A 129 -9.64 -12.10 15.50
N VAL A 130 -10.76 -11.36 15.41
CA VAL A 130 -11.85 -11.68 14.49
C VAL A 130 -11.38 -11.62 13.04
N ALA A 131 -10.66 -10.56 12.67
CA ALA A 131 -10.12 -10.39 11.33
C ALA A 131 -8.99 -11.39 11.04
N TYR A 132 -8.13 -11.69 12.02
CA TYR A 132 -7.09 -12.71 11.88
C TYR A 132 -7.69 -14.09 11.59
N ASN A 133 -8.72 -14.50 12.34
CA ASN A 133 -9.37 -15.79 12.13
C ASN A 133 -10.06 -15.88 10.76
N GLN A 134 -10.59 -14.78 10.23
CA GLN A 134 -11.13 -14.75 8.87
C GLN A 134 -10.04 -14.97 7.81
N LEU A 135 -8.84 -14.42 8.03
CA LEU A 135 -7.71 -14.58 7.13
C LEU A 135 -7.20 -16.03 7.10
N VAL A 136 -7.03 -16.65 8.27
CA VAL A 136 -6.48 -18.01 8.40
C VAL A 136 -7.45 -19.09 7.93
N LEU A 137 -8.77 -18.88 8.05
CA LEU A 137 -9.77 -19.85 7.56
C LEU A 137 -9.89 -19.89 6.03
N LEU A 138 -9.27 -18.95 5.31
CA LEU A 138 -9.25 -18.88 3.85
C LEU A 138 -8.00 -19.52 3.22
N SER A 139 -6.99 -19.89 4.03
CA SER A 139 -5.75 -20.58 3.63
C SER A 139 -5.81 -22.08 3.91
#